data_AF-A0A950RND6-F1
#
_entry.id   AF-A0A950RND6-F1
#
_cell.length_a   1.000
_cell.length_b   1.000
_cell.length_c   1.000
_cell.angle_alpha   90.00
_cell.angle_beta   90.00
_cell.angle_gamma   90.00
#
_symmetry.space_group_name_H-M   'P 1'
#
loop_
_entity.id
_entity.type
_entity.pdbx_description
1 polymer ?
#
loop_
_entity_poly.entity_id
_entity_poly.type
_entity_poly.pdbx_seq_one_letter_code
_entity_poly.pdbx_strand_id
1 'polypeptide(L)'
;MATLSIEPLGQPGSNGQEPVLEALAAEEAADRPEVLADEHSVLGLTELLLKNPRRLDVLGRDTNRQAELIPRFLAIALAGFSIFALVLVLILQSAPEATLPEFLRQAWSGHRAWSAVSLWLAYTLGLVAATGVCLPSFYFYGLLAGVKISVLQVATNILKGKAATAVMLMGILPVYVVFVVGLIVFHAEDTTLQGVLFMGLVLPFWAGLWGVQSIYAGFL
;
A
#
# COMPACT_ATOMS: atom_id res chain seq x y z
N MET A 1 15.19 64.71 15.93
CA MET A 1 14.14 64.83 14.89
C MET A 1 14.83 64.86 13.53
N ALA A 2 14.87 63.71 12.85
CA ALA A 2 15.47 63.56 11.53
C ALA A 2 14.39 63.04 10.60
N THR A 3 14.07 63.83 9.57
CA THR A 3 13.10 63.54 8.52
C THR A 3 13.75 62.65 7.45
N LEU A 4 13.30 61.41 7.34
CA LEU A 4 13.65 60.48 6.27
C LEU A 4 12.74 60.74 5.06
N SER A 5 13.33 61.24 3.97
CA SER A 5 12.69 61.35 2.65
C SER A 5 12.58 59.98 2.00
N ILE A 6 11.37 59.63 1.55
CA ILE A 6 11.09 58.46 0.71
C ILE A 6 11.22 58.90 -0.74
N GLU A 7 12.18 58.30 -1.46
CA GLU A 7 12.42 58.50 -2.89
C GLU A 7 11.60 57.47 -3.68
N PRO A 8 10.73 57.88 -4.62
CA PRO A 8 9.98 56.95 -5.45
C PRO A 8 10.66 56.74 -6.82
N LEU A 9 10.34 55.58 -7.40
CA LEU A 9 10.39 55.25 -8.83
C LEU A 9 11.74 54.89 -9.46
N GLY A 10 11.84 53.60 -9.76
CA GLY A 10 12.55 53.08 -10.93
C GLY A 10 11.95 51.74 -11.33
N GLN A 11 10.87 51.74 -12.14
CA GLN A 11 10.38 50.53 -12.81
C GLN A 11 11.24 50.24 -14.04
N PRO A 12 11.97 49.11 -14.10
CA PRO A 12 12.62 48.67 -15.32
C PRO A 12 11.64 47.82 -16.14
N GLY A 13 11.22 48.38 -17.27
CA GLY A 13 11.11 47.67 -18.55
C GLY A 13 10.38 46.34 -18.57
N SER A 14 9.05 46.38 -18.47
CA SER A 14 8.18 45.42 -19.15
C SER A 14 8.21 45.74 -20.65
N ASN A 15 8.78 44.85 -21.48
CA ASN A 15 8.40 44.64 -22.88
C ASN A 15 9.31 43.57 -23.51
N GLY A 16 8.76 42.39 -23.78
CA GLY A 16 9.13 41.68 -25.01
C GLY A 16 9.58 40.22 -24.97
N GLN A 17 9.28 39.41 -23.95
CA GLN A 17 9.76 38.02 -23.98
C GLN A 17 8.95 36.98 -23.18
N GLU A 18 7.62 36.90 -23.35
CA GLU A 18 6.83 35.76 -22.79
C GLU A 18 5.76 35.09 -23.70
N PRO A 19 5.70 35.22 -25.04
CA PRO A 19 4.66 34.48 -25.79
C PRO A 19 4.96 32.98 -26.02
N VAL A 20 6.16 32.49 -25.67
CA VAL A 20 6.57 31.09 -25.95
C VAL A 20 6.38 30.16 -24.74
N LEU A 21 6.48 30.67 -23.50
CA LEU A 21 6.20 29.86 -22.31
C LEU A 21 4.69 29.60 -22.12
N GLU A 22 3.85 30.56 -22.51
CA GLU A 22 2.40 30.45 -22.41
C GLU A 22 1.82 29.44 -23.43
N ALA A 23 2.44 29.30 -24.61
CA ALA A 23 2.06 28.30 -25.61
C ALA A 23 2.40 26.86 -25.20
N LEU A 24 3.52 26.65 -24.47
CA LEU A 24 3.87 25.33 -23.93
C LEU A 24 3.03 24.95 -22.70
N ALA A 25 2.61 25.93 -21.89
CA ALA A 25 1.69 25.69 -20.77
C ALA A 25 0.25 25.42 -21.23
N ALA A 26 -0.17 25.97 -22.38
CA ALA A 26 -1.51 25.77 -22.93
C ALA A 26 -1.69 24.39 -23.61
N GLU A 27 -0.65 23.81 -24.22
CA GLU A 27 -0.75 22.46 -24.81
C GLU A 27 -0.72 21.33 -23.77
N GLU A 28 -0.17 21.55 -22.58
CA GLU A 28 -0.18 20.52 -21.51
C GLU A 28 -1.56 20.39 -20.83
N ALA A 29 -2.47 21.34 -21.08
CA ALA A 29 -3.87 21.31 -20.65
C ALA A 29 -4.82 20.69 -21.69
N ALA A 30 -4.31 20.34 -22.88
CA ALA A 30 -5.11 19.71 -23.92
C ALA A 30 -5.33 18.22 -23.62
N ASP A 31 -6.43 17.96 -22.93
CA ASP A 31 -7.30 16.81 -23.18
C ASP A 31 -6.60 15.45 -23.18
N ARG A 32 -5.93 15.12 -22.07
CA ARG A 32 -5.90 13.70 -21.70
C ARG A 32 -7.35 13.37 -21.39
N PRO A 33 -8.02 12.49 -22.14
CA PRO A 33 -9.37 12.08 -21.80
C PRO A 33 -9.31 11.68 -20.34
N GLU A 34 -9.99 12.43 -19.49
CA GLU A 34 -10.22 12.03 -18.11
C GLU A 34 -11.00 10.74 -18.25
N VAL A 35 -10.27 9.63 -18.31
CA VAL A 35 -10.81 8.33 -18.01
C VAL A 35 -11.33 8.53 -16.60
N LEU A 36 -12.62 8.81 -16.49
CA LEU A 36 -13.42 8.80 -15.29
C LEU A 36 -13.36 7.35 -14.81
N ALA A 37 -12.20 6.95 -14.29
CA ALA A 37 -12.02 5.73 -13.57
C ALA A 37 -13.11 5.76 -12.52
N ASP A 38 -14.02 4.80 -12.59
CA ASP A 38 -15.21 4.79 -11.76
C ASP A 38 -14.77 4.74 -10.29
N GLU A 39 -14.73 5.91 -9.65
CA GLU A 39 -14.26 6.11 -8.28
C GLU A 39 -15.14 5.35 -7.27
N HIS A 40 -16.31 4.88 -7.71
CA HIS A 40 -17.25 4.10 -6.92
C HIS A 40 -16.94 2.59 -6.96
N SER A 41 -16.06 2.15 -7.87
CA SER A 41 -15.68 0.76 -8.01
C SER A 41 -14.38 0.42 -7.29
N VAL A 42 -14.30 -0.77 -6.69
CA VAL A 42 -13.09 -1.30 -6.03
C VAL A 42 -11.92 -1.42 -7.02
N LEU A 43 -12.23 -1.79 -8.27
CA LEU A 43 -11.24 -1.86 -9.35
C LEU A 43 -10.77 -0.47 -9.77
N GLY A 44 -11.67 0.51 -9.85
CA GLY A 44 -11.33 1.91 -10.11
C GLY A 44 -10.43 2.48 -9.02
N LEU A 45 -10.67 2.15 -7.75
CA LEU A 45 -9.81 2.56 -6.63
C LEU A 45 -8.42 1.91 -6.69
N THR A 46 -8.35 0.63 -7.08
CA THR A 46 -7.09 -0.08 -7.27
C THR A 46 -6.29 0.50 -8.43
N GLU A 47 -6.97 0.79 -9.54
CA GLU A 47 -6.38 1.49 -10.69
C GLU A 47 -5.88 2.88 -10.31
N LEU A 48 -6.67 3.64 -9.53
CA LEU A 48 -6.28 4.95 -9.03
C LEU A 48 -5.04 4.86 -8.13
N LEU A 49 -4.99 3.85 -7.26
CA LEU A 49 -3.84 3.58 -6.39
C LEU A 49 -2.56 3.31 -7.18
N LEU A 50 -2.68 2.61 -8.32
CA LEU A 50 -1.56 2.29 -9.20
C LEU A 50 -1.16 3.45 -10.12
N LYS A 51 -2.11 4.15 -10.71
CA LYS A 51 -1.86 5.16 -11.76
C LYS A 51 -1.66 6.57 -11.21
N ASN A 52 -2.39 6.96 -10.16
CA ASN A 52 -2.38 8.34 -9.66
C ASN A 52 -2.60 8.42 -8.14
N PRO A 53 -1.60 8.05 -7.32
CA PRO A 53 -1.72 8.06 -5.87
C PRO A 53 -2.00 9.45 -5.28
N ARG A 54 -1.59 10.52 -5.98
CA ARG A 54 -1.87 11.91 -5.58
C ARG A 54 -3.35 12.26 -5.63
N ARG A 55 -4.07 11.81 -6.66
CA ARG A 55 -5.53 12.00 -6.75
C ARG A 55 -6.25 11.31 -5.59
N LEU A 56 -5.75 10.15 -5.17
CA LEU A 56 -6.26 9.44 -3.99
C LEU A 56 -6.01 10.22 -2.68
N ASP A 57 -4.90 10.97 -2.56
CA ASP A 57 -4.66 11.87 -1.41
C ASP A 57 -5.68 13.02 -1.37
N VAL A 58 -5.99 13.61 -2.53
CA VAL A 58 -7.03 14.64 -2.63
C VAL A 58 -8.39 14.08 -2.20
N LEU A 59 -8.73 12.89 -2.71
CA LEU A 59 -9.98 12.22 -2.37
C LEU A 59 -10.07 11.83 -0.88
N GLY A 60 -8.95 11.42 -0.29
CA GLY A 60 -8.87 11.10 1.14
C GLY A 60 -9.05 12.31 2.07
N ARG A 61 -8.85 13.54 1.57
CA ARG A 61 -9.10 14.78 2.33
C ARG A 61 -10.57 15.17 2.40
N ASP A 62 -11.40 14.66 1.50
CA ASP A 62 -12.85 14.92 1.53
C ASP A 62 -13.52 14.08 2.64
N THR A 63 -13.90 14.75 3.72
CA THR A 63 -14.49 14.12 4.91
C THR A 63 -15.81 13.41 4.60
N ASN A 64 -16.57 13.89 3.61
CA ASN A 64 -17.85 13.29 3.25
C ASN A 64 -17.70 11.92 2.57
N ARG A 65 -16.57 11.68 1.89
CA ARG A 65 -16.30 10.43 1.17
C ARG A 65 -15.49 9.42 1.98
N GLN A 66 -14.84 9.82 3.07
CA GLN A 66 -14.01 8.93 3.91
C GLN A 66 -14.75 7.67 4.41
N ALA A 67 -16.02 7.82 4.82
CA ALA A 67 -16.83 6.70 5.31
C ALA A 67 -17.06 5.61 4.24
N GLU A 68 -17.09 6.00 2.96
CA GLU A 68 -17.26 5.09 1.82
C GLU A 68 -15.94 4.45 1.38
N LEU A 69 -14.82 5.18 1.54
CA LEU A 69 -13.48 4.71 1.17
C LEU A 69 -12.93 3.64 2.12
N ILE A 70 -13.19 3.76 3.42
CA ILE A 70 -12.74 2.81 4.47
C ILE A 70 -13.07 1.35 4.12
N PRO A 71 -14.35 0.96 3.89
CA PRO A 71 -14.68 -0.43 3.59
C PRO A 71 -14.07 -0.90 2.26
N ARG A 72 -13.90 0.00 1.27
CA ARG A 72 -13.28 -0.34 -0.02
C ARG A 72 -11.79 -0.65 0.12
N PHE A 73 -11.03 0.20 0.81
CA PHE A 73 -9.62 -0.07 1.07
C PHE A 73 -9.42 -1.35 1.89
N LEU A 74 -10.29 -1.57 2.88
CA LEU A 74 -10.27 -2.80 3.67
C LEU A 74 -10.55 -4.03 2.78
N ALA A 75 -11.52 -3.95 1.88
CA ALA A 75 -11.82 -5.03 0.93
C ALA A 75 -10.63 -5.33 0.00
N ILE A 76 -9.98 -4.30 -0.55
CA ILE A 76 -8.76 -4.46 -1.39
C ILE A 76 -7.65 -5.13 -0.60
N ALA A 77 -7.39 -4.66 0.63
CA ALA A 77 -6.37 -5.24 1.49
C ALA A 77 -6.68 -6.71 1.80
N LEU A 78 -7.90 -7.02 2.26
CA LEU A 78 -8.31 -8.39 2.58
C LEU A 78 -8.23 -9.32 1.37
N ALA A 79 -8.65 -8.87 0.19
CA ALA A 79 -8.57 -9.65 -1.04
C ALA A 79 -7.11 -9.94 -1.42
N GLY A 80 -6.23 -8.93 -1.43
CA GLY A 80 -4.82 -9.11 -1.75
C GLY A 80 -4.08 -10.02 -0.76
N PHE A 81 -4.26 -9.82 0.54
CA PHE A 81 -3.66 -10.68 1.57
C PHE A 81 -4.23 -12.11 1.52
N SER A 82 -5.52 -12.29 1.21
CA SER A 82 -6.13 -13.61 1.05
C SER A 82 -5.54 -14.36 -0.13
N ILE A 83 -5.41 -13.71 -1.29
CA ILE A 83 -4.83 -14.30 -2.49
C ILE A 83 -3.36 -14.66 -2.25
N PHE A 84 -2.60 -13.75 -1.63
CA PHE A 84 -1.22 -14.02 -1.21
C PHE A 84 -1.11 -15.26 -0.31
N ALA A 85 -1.94 -15.33 0.75
CA ALA A 85 -1.93 -16.45 1.67
C ALA A 85 -2.35 -17.78 1.02
N LEU A 86 -3.33 -17.75 0.11
CA LEU A 86 -3.72 -18.93 -0.68
C LEU A 86 -2.58 -19.42 -1.56
N VAL A 87 -1.90 -18.53 -2.27
CA VAL A 87 -0.75 -18.89 -3.10
C VAL A 87 0.38 -19.46 -2.24
N LEU A 88 0.65 -18.88 -1.07
CA LEU A 88 1.65 -19.41 -0.15
C LEU A 88 1.27 -20.81 0.35
N VAL A 89 0.00 -21.04 0.69
CA VAL A 89 -0.51 -22.38 1.06
C VAL A 89 -0.29 -23.38 -0.08
N LEU A 90 -0.59 -23.00 -1.32
CA LEU A 90 -0.39 -23.87 -2.48
C LEU A 90 1.09 -24.22 -2.69
N ILE A 91 1.98 -23.24 -2.52
CA ILE A 91 3.44 -23.46 -2.56
C ILE A 91 3.89 -24.40 -1.43
N LEU A 92 3.39 -24.22 -0.21
CA LEU A 92 3.73 -25.10 0.92
C LEU A 92 3.17 -26.51 0.77
N GLN A 93 2.07 -26.68 0.02
CA GLN A 93 1.52 -27.99 -0.31
C GLN A 93 2.32 -28.73 -1.40
N SER A 94 2.94 -27.99 -2.33
CA SER A 94 3.79 -28.57 -3.37
C SER A 94 5.23 -28.79 -2.93
N ALA A 95 5.71 -28.08 -1.90
CA ALA A 95 7.05 -28.24 -1.36
C ALA A 95 7.22 -29.58 -0.60
N PRO A 96 8.37 -30.25 -0.72
CA PRO A 96 8.69 -31.43 0.09
C PRO A 96 8.76 -31.09 1.58
N GLU A 97 8.28 -31.98 2.46
CA GLU A 97 8.23 -31.74 3.92
C GLU A 97 9.60 -31.51 4.55
N ALA A 98 10.65 -32.08 3.96
CA ALA A 98 12.04 -31.89 4.38
C ALA A 98 12.51 -30.43 4.23
N THR A 99 11.91 -29.66 3.32
CA THR A 99 12.29 -28.26 3.03
C THR A 99 11.50 -27.25 3.84
N LEU A 100 10.46 -27.68 4.57
CA LEU A 100 9.70 -26.81 5.46
C LEU A 100 10.54 -26.43 6.68
N PRO A 101 10.50 -25.16 7.12
CA PRO A 101 11.19 -24.75 8.34
C PRO A 101 10.58 -25.46 9.56
N GLU A 102 11.40 -25.74 10.57
CA GLU A 102 11.07 -26.66 11.67
C GLU A 102 9.76 -26.31 12.40
N PHE A 103 9.52 -25.01 12.65
CA PHE A 103 8.32 -24.53 13.31
C PHE A 103 7.03 -24.80 12.51
N LEU A 104 7.12 -24.78 11.17
CA LEU A 104 6.01 -25.13 10.28
C LEU A 104 5.90 -26.63 10.11
N ARG A 105 7.01 -27.35 10.04
CA ARG A 105 7.04 -28.80 9.83
C ARG A 105 6.19 -29.53 10.88
N GLN A 106 6.29 -29.14 12.15
CA GLN A 106 5.52 -29.76 13.23
C GLN A 106 4.02 -29.49 13.09
N ALA A 107 3.62 -28.28 12.68
CA ALA A 107 2.23 -27.94 12.45
C ALA A 107 1.68 -28.58 11.17
N TRP A 108 2.51 -28.82 10.16
CA TRP A 108 2.08 -29.27 8.82
C TRP A 108 1.97 -30.79 8.70
N SER A 109 2.80 -31.56 9.43
CA SER A 109 2.86 -33.03 9.33
C SER A 109 1.62 -33.75 9.85
N GLY A 110 0.90 -33.16 10.81
CA GLY A 110 -0.30 -33.77 11.38
C GLY A 110 -1.55 -33.64 10.50
N HIS A 111 -1.83 -32.44 9.98
CA HIS A 111 -3.11 -32.12 9.34
C HIS A 111 -2.97 -31.05 8.26
N ARG A 112 -2.36 -31.36 7.11
CA ARG A 112 -2.08 -30.38 6.02
C ARG A 112 -3.25 -29.46 5.65
N ALA A 113 -4.47 -30.00 5.54
CA ALA A 113 -5.66 -29.21 5.20
C ALA A 113 -6.04 -28.22 6.31
N TRP A 114 -5.94 -28.63 7.57
CA TRP A 114 -6.23 -27.76 8.71
C TRP A 114 -5.16 -26.67 8.85
N SER A 115 -3.89 -27.03 8.66
CA SER A 115 -2.76 -26.10 8.72
C SER A 115 -2.85 -25.05 7.63
N ALA A 116 -3.25 -25.44 6.41
CA ALA A 116 -3.53 -24.52 5.31
C ALA A 116 -4.63 -23.49 5.66
N VAL A 117 -5.78 -23.96 6.14
CA VAL A 117 -6.89 -23.07 6.54
C VAL A 117 -6.48 -22.17 7.71
N SER A 118 -5.77 -22.72 8.70
CA SER A 118 -5.28 -21.97 9.85
C SER A 118 -4.28 -20.88 9.45
N LEU A 119 -3.42 -21.13 8.47
CA LEU A 119 -2.46 -20.16 7.96
C LEU A 119 -3.19 -19.02 7.24
N TRP A 120 -4.13 -19.37 6.34
CA TRP A 120 -4.96 -18.40 5.65
C TRP A 120 -5.78 -17.53 6.62
N LEU A 121 -6.40 -18.15 7.62
CA LEU A 121 -7.11 -17.45 8.70
C LEU A 121 -6.15 -16.60 9.55
N ALA A 122 -4.95 -17.09 9.88
CA ALA A 122 -3.99 -16.33 10.66
C ALA A 122 -3.55 -15.05 9.94
N TYR A 123 -3.35 -15.09 8.62
CA TYR A 123 -3.03 -13.89 7.84
C TYR A 123 -4.20 -12.90 7.79
N THR A 124 -5.41 -13.38 7.50
CA THR A 124 -6.60 -12.52 7.38
C THR A 124 -7.04 -11.95 8.72
N LEU A 125 -7.19 -12.80 9.75
CA LEU A 125 -7.52 -12.39 11.11
C LEU A 125 -6.40 -11.57 11.74
N GLY A 126 -5.13 -11.91 11.49
CA GLY A 126 -3.99 -11.13 11.95
C GLY A 126 -4.01 -9.71 11.40
N LEU A 127 -4.36 -9.54 10.12
CA LEU A 127 -4.53 -8.22 9.51
C LEU A 127 -5.66 -7.43 10.17
N VAL A 128 -6.82 -8.06 10.37
CA VAL A 128 -8.00 -7.43 11.00
C VAL A 128 -7.73 -7.07 12.45
N ALA A 129 -7.18 -7.99 13.22
CA ALA A 129 -6.79 -7.78 14.61
C ALA A 129 -5.75 -6.67 14.74
N ALA A 130 -4.73 -6.66 13.88
CA ALA A 130 -3.74 -5.59 13.86
C ALA A 130 -4.39 -4.23 13.57
N THR A 131 -5.33 -4.15 12.61
CA THR A 131 -6.10 -2.90 12.35
C THR A 131 -6.92 -2.48 13.57
N GLY A 132 -7.62 -3.43 14.20
CA GLY A 132 -8.47 -3.18 15.35
C GLY A 132 -7.70 -2.70 16.59
N VAL A 133 -6.46 -3.18 16.77
CA VAL A 133 -5.58 -2.75 17.88
C VAL A 133 -4.86 -1.45 17.55
N CYS A 134 -4.40 -1.26 16.31
CA CYS A 134 -3.61 -0.08 15.95
C CYS A 134 -4.45 1.20 15.81
N LEU A 135 -5.69 1.12 15.29
CA LEU A 135 -6.58 2.27 15.13
C LEU A 135 -6.85 3.05 16.43
N PRO A 136 -7.36 2.42 17.51
CA PRO A 136 -7.60 3.12 18.76
C PRO A 136 -6.29 3.64 19.35
N SER A 137 -5.21 2.87 19.26
CA SER A 137 -3.89 3.29 19.75
C SER A 137 -3.41 4.59 19.08
N PHE A 138 -3.47 4.66 17.74
CA PHE A 138 -3.09 5.87 17.00
C PHE A 138 -3.99 7.07 17.34
N TYR A 139 -5.29 6.84 17.53
CA TYR A 139 -6.20 7.89 17.95
C TYR A 139 -5.83 8.48 19.32
N PHE A 140 -5.56 7.63 20.32
CA PHE A 140 -5.12 8.09 21.64
C PHE A 140 -3.78 8.82 21.59
N TYR A 141 -2.81 8.33 20.80
CA TYR A 141 -1.54 9.03 20.60
C TYR A 141 -1.73 10.40 19.94
N GLY A 142 -2.63 10.51 18.95
CA GLY A 142 -2.96 11.79 18.32
C GLY A 142 -3.57 12.81 19.30
N LEU A 143 -4.46 12.35 20.18
CA LEU A 143 -5.04 13.18 21.24
C LEU A 143 -3.98 13.66 22.24
N LEU A 144 -3.05 12.79 22.65
CA LEU A 144 -1.95 13.15 23.55
C LEU A 144 -0.95 14.12 22.89
N ALA A 145 -0.78 14.05 21.58
CA ALA A 145 0.04 14.98 20.81
C ALA A 145 -0.64 16.34 20.56
N GLY A 146 -1.89 16.54 21.00
CA GLY A 146 -2.64 17.79 20.83
C GLY A 146 -3.10 18.04 19.38
N VAL A 147 -2.97 17.05 18.48
CA VAL A 147 -3.36 17.20 17.09
C VAL A 147 -4.84 16.84 16.93
N LYS A 148 -5.64 17.80 16.47
CA LYS A 148 -7.07 17.59 16.19
C LYS A 148 -7.23 16.85 14.85
N ILE A 149 -6.91 15.55 14.83
CA ILE A 149 -7.14 14.68 13.66
C ILE A 149 -8.42 13.86 13.89
N SER A 150 -9.28 13.81 12.88
CA SER A 150 -10.47 12.95 12.88
C SER A 150 -10.07 11.47 12.83
N VAL A 151 -10.74 10.63 13.64
CA VAL A 151 -10.57 9.15 13.63
C VAL A 151 -10.70 8.59 12.21
N LEU A 152 -11.64 9.12 11.42
CA LEU A 152 -11.89 8.67 10.04
C LEU A 152 -10.70 8.93 9.13
N GLN A 153 -10.00 10.05 9.32
CA GLN A 153 -8.83 10.41 8.53
C GLN A 153 -7.65 9.48 8.86
N VAL A 154 -7.42 9.19 10.15
CA VAL A 154 -6.41 8.21 10.59
C VAL A 154 -6.73 6.83 10.00
N ALA A 155 -7.99 6.40 10.09
CA ALA A 155 -8.43 5.11 9.56
C ALA A 155 -8.22 5.01 8.04
N THR A 156 -8.60 6.05 7.31
CA THR A 156 -8.45 6.11 5.85
C THR A 156 -6.98 6.02 5.44
N ASN A 157 -6.08 6.74 6.11
CA ASN A 157 -4.65 6.72 5.80
C ASN A 157 -4.01 5.36 6.11
N ILE A 158 -4.35 4.74 7.24
CA ILE A 158 -3.85 3.40 7.59
C ILE A 158 -4.35 2.36 6.58
N LEU A 159 -5.64 2.40 6.24
CA LEU A 159 -6.23 1.46 5.28
C LEU A 159 -5.72 1.69 3.86
N LYS A 160 -5.47 2.93 3.46
CA LYS A 160 -4.78 3.26 2.20
C LYS A 160 -3.40 2.60 2.16
N GLY A 161 -2.61 2.71 3.23
CA GLY A 161 -1.31 2.04 3.32
C GLY A 161 -1.43 0.52 3.23
N LYS A 162 -2.40 -0.09 3.93
CA LYS A 162 -2.65 -1.53 3.83
C LYS A 162 -3.07 -1.98 2.42
N ALA A 163 -3.92 -1.21 1.75
CA ALA A 163 -4.33 -1.47 0.38
C ALA A 163 -3.13 -1.35 -0.57
N ALA A 164 -2.27 -0.34 -0.41
CA ALA A 164 -1.06 -0.19 -1.20
C ALA A 164 -0.08 -1.35 -1.01
N THR A 165 0.14 -1.78 0.24
CA THR A 165 0.92 -2.98 0.55
C THR A 165 0.33 -4.22 -0.11
N ALA A 166 -0.99 -4.42 -0.06
CA ALA A 166 -1.64 -5.57 -0.68
C ALA A 166 -1.49 -5.57 -2.21
N VAL A 167 -1.59 -4.40 -2.84
CA VAL A 167 -1.37 -4.24 -4.29
C VAL A 167 0.09 -4.50 -4.66
N MET A 168 1.04 -4.01 -3.88
CA MET A 168 2.47 -4.31 -4.06
C MET A 168 2.73 -5.81 -3.94
N LEU A 169 2.16 -6.47 -2.92
CA LEU A 169 2.24 -7.92 -2.73
C LEU A 169 1.70 -8.67 -3.95
N MET A 170 0.55 -8.24 -4.49
CA MET A 170 -0.01 -8.82 -5.71
C MET A 170 0.91 -8.66 -6.93
N GLY A 171 1.63 -7.55 -7.03
CA GLY A 171 2.60 -7.30 -8.10
C GLY A 171 3.85 -8.19 -8.01
N ILE A 172 4.39 -8.42 -6.81
CA ILE A 172 5.59 -9.25 -6.61
C ILE A 172 5.28 -10.75 -6.57
N LEU A 173 4.05 -11.12 -6.22
CA LEU A 173 3.59 -12.50 -6.11
C LEU A 173 3.88 -13.38 -7.34
N PRO A 174 3.56 -13.00 -8.60
CA PRO A 174 3.83 -13.85 -9.75
C PRO A 174 5.32 -14.12 -9.94
N VAL A 175 6.18 -13.13 -9.69
CA VAL A 175 7.65 -13.30 -9.77
C VAL A 175 8.12 -14.31 -8.71
N TYR A 176 7.62 -14.16 -7.48
CA TYR A 176 7.92 -15.09 -6.40
C TYR A 176 7.46 -16.52 -6.72
N VAL A 177 6.24 -16.69 -7.23
CA VAL A 177 5.68 -17.99 -7.61
C VAL A 177 6.54 -18.67 -8.67
N VAL A 178 6.88 -17.97 -9.76
CA VAL A 178 7.71 -18.53 -10.84
C VAL A 178 9.07 -18.96 -10.29
N PHE A 179 9.66 -18.14 -9.42
CA PHE A 179 10.94 -18.45 -8.81
C PHE A 179 10.90 -19.71 -7.93
N VAL A 180 9.93 -19.81 -7.02
CA VAL A 180 9.80 -20.97 -6.11
C VAL A 180 9.44 -22.24 -6.88
N VAL A 181 8.48 -22.16 -7.80
CA VAL A 181 8.09 -23.31 -8.63
C VAL A 181 9.27 -23.78 -9.48
N GLY A 182 10.07 -22.87 -10.02
CA GLY A 182 11.30 -23.22 -10.73
C GLY A 182 12.25 -24.04 -9.85
N LEU A 183 12.51 -23.59 -8.62
CA LEU A 183 13.36 -24.31 -7.67
C LEU A 183 12.82 -25.70 -7.33
N ILE A 184 11.50 -25.84 -7.19
CA ILE A 184 10.85 -27.14 -6.94
C ILE A 184 11.02 -28.06 -8.16
N VAL A 185 10.78 -27.56 -9.37
CA VAL A 185 10.89 -28.35 -10.61
C VAL A 185 12.32 -28.82 -10.85
N PHE A 186 13.32 -27.96 -10.60
CA PHE A 186 14.73 -28.29 -10.78
C PHE A 186 15.36 -29.05 -9.59
N HIS A 187 14.57 -29.42 -8.57
CA HIS A 187 15.07 -30.12 -7.39
C HIS A 187 16.27 -29.42 -6.74
N ALA A 188 16.13 -28.11 -6.51
CA ALA A 188 17.15 -27.32 -5.84
C ALA A 188 17.48 -27.86 -4.44
N GLU A 189 18.66 -27.52 -3.93
CA GLU A 189 19.09 -27.92 -2.58
C GLU A 189 18.08 -27.47 -1.51
N ASP A 190 17.79 -28.36 -0.54
CA ASP A 190 16.80 -28.15 0.52
C ASP A 190 17.03 -26.84 1.29
N THR A 191 18.29 -26.48 1.54
CA THR A 191 18.70 -25.25 2.23
C THR A 191 18.28 -24.00 1.46
N THR A 192 18.44 -24.01 0.14
CA THR A 192 18.04 -22.91 -0.74
C THR A 192 16.53 -22.79 -0.79
N LEU A 193 15.81 -23.90 -0.96
CA LEU A 193 14.35 -23.88 -1.00
C LEU A 193 13.75 -23.42 0.35
N GLN A 194 14.30 -23.89 1.47
CA GLN A 194 13.90 -23.46 2.81
C GLN A 194 14.09 -21.95 3.00
N GLY A 195 15.23 -21.40 2.58
CA GLY A 195 15.51 -19.96 2.64
C GLY A 195 14.51 -19.14 1.84
N VAL A 196 14.15 -19.61 0.65
CA VAL A 196 13.19 -18.93 -0.23
C VAL A 196 11.76 -19.02 0.33
N LEU A 197 11.35 -20.17 0.86
CA LEU A 197 10.05 -20.31 1.53
C LEU A 197 9.95 -19.40 2.77
N PHE A 198 11.03 -19.30 3.54
CA PHE A 198 11.11 -18.38 4.67
C PHE A 198 11.02 -16.92 4.22
N MET A 199 11.70 -16.57 3.13
CA MET A 199 11.60 -15.25 2.51
C MET A 199 10.15 -14.91 2.14
N GLY A 200 9.39 -15.87 1.58
CA GLY A 200 7.97 -15.69 1.28
C GLY A 200 7.10 -15.41 2.51
N LEU A 201 7.40 -16.05 3.65
CA LEU A 201 6.71 -15.79 4.92
C LEU A 201 7.01 -14.40 5.49
N VAL A 202 8.23 -13.91 5.26
CA VAL A 202 8.70 -12.60 5.76
C VAL A 202 8.31 -11.44 4.82
N LEU A 203 8.05 -11.73 3.55
CA LEU A 203 7.67 -10.78 2.49
C LEU A 203 6.52 -9.81 2.90
N PRO A 204 5.39 -10.25 3.47
CA PRO A 204 4.31 -9.35 3.87
C PRO A 204 4.72 -8.34 4.95
N PHE A 205 5.69 -8.68 5.81
CA PHE A 205 6.21 -7.75 6.81
C PHE A 205 7.05 -6.65 6.16
N TRP A 206 7.90 -7.01 5.19
CA TRP A 206 8.67 -6.05 4.42
C TRP A 206 7.78 -5.11 3.61
N ALA A 207 6.78 -5.66 2.92
CA ALA A 207 5.81 -4.87 2.17
C ALA A 207 4.97 -3.96 3.11
N GLY A 208 4.69 -4.42 4.32
CA GLY A 208 4.05 -3.63 5.37
C GLY A 208 4.92 -2.46 5.85
N LEU A 209 6.21 -2.69 6.09
CA LEU A 209 7.16 -1.65 6.50
C LEU A 209 7.29 -0.56 5.43
N TRP A 210 7.33 -0.96 4.16
CA TRP A 210 7.34 0.00 3.04
C TRP A 210 6.03 0.78 2.93
N GLY A 211 4.89 0.13 3.21
CA GLY A 211 3.59 0.79 3.34
C GLY A 211 3.62 1.91 4.39
N VAL A 212 4.20 1.65 5.56
CA VAL A 212 4.36 2.67 6.62
C VAL A 212 5.25 3.83 6.17
N GLN A 213 6.34 3.55 5.46
CA GLN A 213 7.21 4.60 4.91
C GLN A 213 6.46 5.51 3.93
N SER A 214 5.60 4.95 3.08
CA SER A 214 4.77 5.74 2.16
C SER A 214 3.75 6.64 2.88
N ILE A 215 3.20 6.19 4.01
CA ILE A 215 2.33 7.01 4.86
C ILE A 215 3.14 8.17 5.44
N TYR A 216 4.34 7.91 5.96
CA TYR A 216 5.18 8.93 6.56
C TYR A 216 5.56 10.04 5.57
N ALA A 217 5.91 9.65 4.34
CA ALA A 217 6.20 10.59 3.26
C ALA A 217 4.98 11.43 2.81
N GLY A 218 3.75 10.98 3.09
CA GLY A 218 2.53 11.75 2.80
C GLY A 218 2.15 12.77 3.88
N PHE A 219 2.74 12.69 5.07
CA PHE A 219 2.53 13.65 6.17
C PHE A 219 3.55 14.79 6.18
N LEU A 220 4.74 14.56 5.62
CA LEU A 220 5.77 15.58 5.38
C LEU A 220 5.45 16.41 4.13
#